data_AF-A0A396K783-F1
#
_entry.id   AF-A0A396K783-F1
#
_cell.length_a   1.000
_cell.length_b   1.000
_cell.length_c   1.000
_cell.angle_alpha   90.00
_cell.angle_beta   90.00
_cell.angle_gamma   90.00
#
_symmetry.space_group_name_H-M   'P 1'
#
loop_
_entity.id
_entity.type
_entity.pdbx_description
1 polymer ?
#
loop_
_entity_poly.entity_id
_entity_poly.type
_entity_poly.pdbx_seq_one_letter_code
_entity_poly.pdbx_strand_id
1 'polypeptide(L)' 'MAGNRQYDHEYKVQAVKLAKEIGQAKAAEELGVPRNTLYGRVHANRLGNLDLGAGSQTPQSAMTLNEELLRLRQQ' A
#
# COMPACT_ATOMS: atom_id res chain seq x y z
N MET A 1 18.63 17.66 14.99
CA MET A 1 17.35 17.77 14.26
C MET A 1 17.05 16.40 13.66
N ALA A 2 16.09 15.66 14.22
CA ALA A 2 15.67 14.39 13.63
C ALA A 2 14.86 14.73 12.37
N GLY A 3 15.54 14.82 11.23
CA GLY A 3 14.90 15.07 9.94
C GLY A 3 13.86 13.99 9.71
N ASN A 4 12.60 14.39 9.59
CA ASN A 4 11.53 13.51 9.15
C ASN A 4 11.94 12.99 7.77
N ARG A 5 12.54 11.79 7.71
CA ARG A 5 12.82 11.08 6.46
C ARG A 5 11.46 10.69 5.89
N GLN A 6 10.83 11.63 5.19
CA GLN A 6 9.67 11.32 4.38
C GLN A 6 10.14 10.34 3.32
N TYR A 7 9.75 9.09 3.48
CA TYR A 7 9.96 8.09 2.45
C TYR A 7 9.08 8.43 1.26
N ASP A 8 9.66 8.31 0.06
CA ASP A 8 8.93 8.42 -1.20
C ASP A 8 7.73 7.47 -1.25
N HIS A 9 6.71 7.90 -2.00
CA HIS A 9 5.51 7.10 -2.23
C HIS A 9 5.87 5.73 -2.82
N GLU A 10 6.75 5.71 -3.83
CA GLU A 10 7.29 4.50 -4.48
C GLU A 10 7.90 3.53 -3.46
N TYR A 11 8.67 4.03 -2.50
CA TYR A 11 9.26 3.21 -1.45
C TYR A 11 8.20 2.58 -0.55
N LYS A 12 7.15 3.34 -0.19
CA LYS A 12 6.04 2.82 0.62
C LYS A 12 5.27 1.73 -0.14
N VAL A 13 5.06 1.91 -1.45
CA VAL A 13 4.41 0.94 -2.32
C VAL A 13 5.22 -0.36 -2.39
N GLN A 14 6.52 -0.26 -2.67
CA GLN A 14 7.41 -1.42 -2.73
C GLN A 14 7.48 -2.16 -1.38
N ALA A 15 7.52 -1.41 -0.27
CA ALA A 15 7.53 -2.00 1.06
C ALA A 15 6.28 -2.85 1.33
N VAL A 16 5.09 -2.41 0.87
CA VAL A 16 3.86 -3.17 1.03
C VAL A 16 3.79 -4.36 0.06
N LYS A 17 4.29 -4.21 -1.17
CA LYS A 17 4.40 -5.33 -2.13
C LYS A 17 5.28 -6.44 -1.58
N LEU A 18 6.49 -6.10 -1.13
CA LEU A 18 7.40 -7.05 -0.49
C LEU A 18 6.76 -7.71 0.75
N ALA A 19 6.09 -6.92 1.59
CA ALA A 19 5.38 -7.45 2.76
C ALA A 19 4.29 -8.48 2.42
N LYS A 20 3.63 -8.35 1.26
CA LYS A 20 2.63 -9.31 0.77
C LYS A 20 3.28 -10.59 0.23
N GLU A 21 4.47 -10.50 -0.35
CA GLU A 21 5.19 -11.63 -0.95
C GLU A 21 5.93 -12.49 0.09
N ILE A 22 6.69 -11.86 1.00
CA ILE A 22 7.57 -12.57 1.95
C ILE A 22 7.08 -12.47 3.41
N GLY A 23 5.98 -11.77 3.65
CA GLY A 23 5.44 -11.51 4.97
C GLY A 23 6.03 -10.27 5.66
N GLN A 24 5.23 -9.64 6.52
CA GLN A 24 5.57 -8.36 7.14
C GLN A 24 6.81 -8.38 8.04
N ALA A 25 7.07 -9.48 8.74
CA ALA A 25 8.23 -9.55 9.64
C ALA A 25 9.54 -9.53 8.84
N LYS A 26 9.65 -10.42 7.85
CA LYS A 26 10.83 -10.55 7.00
C LYS A 26 11.06 -9.30 6.13
N ALA A 27 9.99 -8.73 5.56
CA ALA A 27 10.09 -7.49 4.81
C ALA A 27 10.52 -6.29 5.67
N ALA A 28 10.14 -6.24 6.95
CA ALA A 28 10.60 -5.17 7.85
C ALA A 28 12.11 -5.27 8.13
N GLU A 29 12.62 -6.49 8.33
CA GLU A 29 14.05 -6.75 8.53
C GLU A 29 14.87 -6.40 7.28
N GLU A 30 14.45 -6.86 6.10
CA GLU A 30 15.15 -6.58 4.82
C GLU A 30 15.18 -5.09 4.48
N LEU A 31 14.11 -4.36 4.79
CA LEU A 31 14.02 -2.92 4.53
C LEU A 31 14.67 -2.06 5.64
N GLY A 32 15.08 -2.67 6.75
CA GLY A 32 15.61 -1.96 7.92
C GLY A 32 14.61 -1.00 8.56
N VAL A 33 13.30 -1.28 8.46
CA VAL A 33 12.24 -0.46 9.03
C VAL A 33 11.58 -1.15 10.23
N PRO A 34 11.06 -0.39 11.21
CA PRO A 34 10.29 -1.00 12.29
C PRO A 34 9.09 -1.78 11.76
N ARG A 35 8.85 -2.98 12.29
CA ARG A 35 7.69 -3.81 11.92
C ARG A 35 6.35 -3.07 12.06
N ASN A 36 6.23 -2.21 13.07
CA ASN A 36 5.03 -1.39 13.28
C ASN A 36 4.80 -0.38 12.13
N THR A 37 5.88 0.17 11.56
CA THR A 37 5.81 1.04 10.38
C THR A 37 5.28 0.28 9.17
N LEU A 38 5.77 -0.94 8.96
CA LEU A 38 5.31 -1.77 7.85
C LEU A 38 3.85 -2.22 8.03
N TYR A 39 3.44 -2.53 9.27
CA TYR A 39 2.05 -2.80 9.63
C TYR A 39 1.14 -1.62 9.27
N GLY A 40 1.51 -0.40 9.66
CA GLY A 40 0.76 0.81 9.34
C GLY A 40 0.61 1.04 7.82
N ARG A 41 1.65 0.76 7.03
CA ARG A 41 1.59 0.87 5.56
C ARG A 41 0.66 -0.16 4.92
N VAL A 42 0.73 -1.41 5.37
CA VAL A 42 -0.16 -2.49 4.89
C VAL A 42 -1.62 -2.18 5.26
N HIS A 43 -1.85 -1.65 6.46
CA HIS A 43 -3.17 -1.21 6.91
C HIS A 43 -3.69 -0.03 6.08
N ALA A 44 -2.86 0.97 5.78
CA ALA A 44 -3.21 2.07 4.90
C ALA A 44 -3.61 1.59 3.50
N ASN A 45 -2.88 0.63 2.92
CA ASN A 45 -3.27 -0.02 1.67
C ASN A 45 -4.63 -0.72 1.79
N ARG A 46 -4.91 -1.43 2.89
CA ARG A 46 -6.19 -2.11 3.08
C ARG A 46 -7.38 -1.15 3.13
N LEU A 47 -7.18 0.05 3.68
CA LEU A 47 -8.18 1.11 3.73
C LEU A 47 -8.28 1.93 2.43
N GLY A 48 -7.46 1.64 1.42
CA GLY A 48 -7.40 2.43 0.18
C GLY A 48 -6.63 3.75 0.29
N ASN A 49 -5.97 4.01 1.43
CA ASN A 49 -5.18 5.22 1.66
C ASN A 49 -3.75 5.14 1.09
N LEU A 50 -3.37 3.98 0.54
CA LEU A 50 -2.10 3.77 -0.17
C LEU A 50 -2.38 2.93 -1.39
N ASP A 51 -2.42 3.56 -2.56
CA ASP A 51 -2.48 2.85 -3.84
C ASP A 51 -1.14 2.18 -4.13
N LEU A 52 -1.19 0.94 -4.59
CA LEU A 52 -0.01 0.14 -4.94
C LEU A 52 0.21 0.08 -6.47
N GLY A 53 -0.63 0.78 -7.23
CA GLY A 53 -0.62 0.81 -8.68
C GLY A 53 -1.32 -0.38 -9.32
N ALA A 54 -1.39 -0.36 -10.65
CA ALA A 54 -2.01 -1.40 -11.46
C ALA A 54 -1.43 -2.79 -11.13
N GLY A 55 -2.29 -3.76 -10.82
CA GLY A 55 -1.91 -5.15 -10.51
C GLY A 55 -1.88 -5.54 -9.03
N SER A 56 -2.05 -4.61 -8.09
CA SER A 56 -2.20 -4.95 -6.65
C SER A 56 -3.63 -4.82 -6.12
N GLN A 57 -4.58 -4.51 -7.01
CA GLN A 57 -5.99 -4.38 -6.65
C GLN A 57 -6.52 -5.69 -6.11
N THR A 58 -7.08 -5.62 -4.91
CA THR A 58 -7.81 -6.74 -4.32
C THR A 58 -9.21 -6.82 -4.94
N PRO A 59 -9.89 -7.97 -4.91
CA PRO A 59 -11.25 -8.09 -5.44
C PRO A 59 -12.21 -7.03 -4.88
N GLN A 60 -12.03 -6.64 -3.62
CA GLN A 60 -12.83 -5.61 -2.97
C GLN A 60 -12.53 -4.20 -3.50
N SER A 61 -11.25 -3.86 -3.71
CA SER A 61 -10.87 -2.58 -4.34
C SER A 61 -11.27 -2.51 -5.81
N ALA A 62 -11.25 -3.65 -6.52
CA ALA A 62 -11.67 -3.73 -7.92
C ALA A 62 -13.19 -3.50 -8.07
N MET A 63 -14.00 -3.99 -7.13
CA MET A 63 -15.43 -3.67 -7.08
C MET A 63 -15.68 -2.16 -6.90
N THR A 64 -15.02 -1.54 -5.92
CA THR A 64 -15.16 -0.09 -5.67
C THR A 64 -14.76 0.77 -6.86
N LEU A 65 -13.68 0.40 -7.58
CA LEU A 65 -13.29 1.10 -8.80
C LEU A 65 -14.32 0.92 -9.93
N ASN A 66 -14.88 -0.28 -10.07
CA ASN A 66 -15.90 -0.54 -11.09
C ASN A 66 -17.19 0.27 -10.82
N GLU A 67 -17.56 0.43 -9.55
CA GLU A 67 -18.65 1.31 -9.13
C GLU A 67 -18.37 2.78 -9.48
N GLU A 68 -17.12 3.24 -9.29
CA GLU A 68 -16.70 4.59 -9.63
C GLU A 68 -16.71 4.83 -11.16
N LEU A 69 -16.24 3.85 -11.95
CA LEU A 69 -16.30 3.87 -13.41
C LEU A 69 -17.74 3.88 -13.94
N LEU A 70 -18.64 3.12 -13.33
CA LEU A 70 -20.06 3.12 -13.67
C LEU A 70 -20.68 4.51 -13.46
N ARG A 71 -20.33 5.22 -12.38
CA ARG A 71 -20.81 6.59 -12.15
C ARG A 71 -20.29 7.59 -13.19
N LEU A 72 -19.03 7.47 -13.57
CA LEU A 72 -18.41 8.33 -14.60
C LEU A 72 -19.03 8.13 -15.98
N ARG A 73 -19.43 6.91 -16.33
CA ARG A 73 -20.10 6.62 -17.61
C ARG A 73 -21.53 7.15 -17.70
N GLN A 74 -22.11 7.57 -16.57
CA GLN A 74 -23.48 8.10 -16.48
C GLN A 74 -23.52 9.64 -16.46
N GLN A 75 -22.36 10.32 -16.53
CA GLN A 75 -22.23 11.77 -16.77
C GLN A 75 -22.09 12.07 -18.26
#